data_AF-A0A0E0L661-F1
#
_entry.id   AF-A0A0E0L661-F1
#
_cell.length_a   1.000
_cell.length_b   1.000
_cell.length_c   1.000
_cell.angle_alpha   90.00
_cell.angle_beta   90.00
_cell.angle_gamma   90.00
#
_symmetry.space_group_name_H-M   'P 1'
#
loop_
_entity.id
_entity.type
_entity.pdbx_description
1 polymer ?
#
loop_
_entity_poly.entity_id
_entity_poly.type
_entity_poly.pdbx_seq_one_letter_code
_entity_poly.pdbx_strand_id
1 'polypeptide(L)'
;MGEQEEQSLSPSPPAAAAAAASSSSRSSRSKKPHSSDPNQSKKPRLTLTVPGRPLSADGEVAAAIQHLRAADPALATVIDAHEPPAFQCPHRPFHSLVRSILYQQLAFKAAASVYSRFLSLLGGEHNVLPEAVLALTTQDLRQIGVSPRKASYLHDLARKYASGILSDAAVVNMDDRSLAAMLTMVKGIGAWSVHMFMIFSLNRPDVLPAADLGVRKGVQHLYGLEAVPRPSQMEKLCEQWRPYRSVGAWYMWRLIESKAPQPPPAIPVGPPALPEHGDELMIQQQHQQQQQQSVIQMIDPLQMLPGMG
;
A
#
# COMPACT_ATOMS: atom_id res chain seq x y z
N MET A 1 21.22 -81.31 -9.74
CA MET A 1 19.82 -80.95 -9.45
C MET A 1 19.76 -79.44 -9.59
N GLY A 2 19.20 -78.83 -10.62
CA GLY A 2 18.22 -79.22 -11.65
C GLY A 2 17.49 -77.90 -11.94
N GLU A 3 17.46 -77.39 -13.17
CA GLU A 3 16.48 -77.73 -14.22
C GLU A 3 15.02 -77.44 -13.77
N GLN A 4 14.20 -76.67 -14.50
CA GLN A 4 14.42 -75.92 -15.76
C GLN A 4 13.31 -74.85 -15.97
N GLU A 5 13.21 -74.33 -17.21
CA GLU A 5 12.26 -73.37 -17.84
C GLU A 5 10.74 -73.62 -17.60
N GLU A 6 9.74 -72.88 -18.12
CA GLU A 6 9.53 -71.96 -19.27
C GLU A 6 8.36 -70.98 -18.92
N GLN A 7 7.85 -69.95 -19.65
CA GLN A 7 8.09 -69.27 -20.94
C GLN A 7 7.38 -67.86 -20.88
N SER A 8 7.25 -67.18 -22.03
CA SER A 8 6.15 -66.26 -22.43
C SER A 8 6.21 -64.78 -21.97
N LEU A 9 6.11 -63.78 -22.85
CA LEU A 9 6.42 -63.64 -24.29
C LEU A 9 6.44 -62.14 -24.64
N SER A 10 7.38 -61.69 -25.48
CA SER A 10 7.39 -60.31 -26.05
C SER A 10 6.78 -60.31 -27.47
N PRO A 11 6.47 -59.13 -28.05
CA PRO A 11 7.43 -58.64 -29.06
C PRO A 11 7.55 -57.10 -29.24
N SER A 12 8.64 -56.72 -29.92
CA SER A 12 8.94 -55.49 -30.65
C SER A 12 10.05 -55.84 -31.68
N PRO A 13 10.47 -55.01 -32.65
CA PRO A 13 9.86 -53.83 -33.29
C PRO A 13 9.64 -54.09 -34.82
N PRO A 14 9.81 -53.10 -35.73
CA PRO A 14 11.09 -52.92 -36.47
C PRO A 14 11.53 -51.42 -36.52
N ALA A 15 12.79 -50.99 -36.72
CA ALA A 15 13.89 -51.38 -37.63
C ALA A 15 13.67 -50.96 -39.12
N ALA A 16 14.68 -50.58 -39.93
CA ALA A 16 16.00 -49.98 -39.72
C ALA A 16 16.58 -49.44 -41.07
N ALA A 17 17.52 -48.48 -41.01
CA ALA A 17 18.57 -48.08 -41.98
C ALA A 17 18.41 -48.27 -43.53
N ALA A 18 18.73 -47.22 -44.30
CA ALA A 18 19.57 -47.29 -45.53
C ALA A 18 19.99 -45.89 -46.02
N ALA A 19 21.04 -45.80 -46.84
CA ALA A 19 21.48 -44.57 -47.51
C ALA A 19 22.06 -44.88 -48.91
N ALA A 20 21.86 -43.99 -49.90
CA ALA A 20 22.68 -43.92 -51.12
C ALA A 20 22.50 -42.61 -51.90
N ALA A 21 23.56 -42.18 -52.56
CA ALA A 21 23.72 -40.90 -53.26
C ALA A 21 23.08 -40.80 -54.67
N SER A 22 22.94 -39.55 -55.14
CA SER A 22 23.54 -39.01 -56.39
C SER A 22 22.65 -38.44 -57.51
N SER A 23 23.22 -37.42 -58.16
CA SER A 23 22.99 -36.92 -59.54
C SER A 23 21.77 -36.02 -59.89
N SER A 24 22.09 -34.73 -60.06
CA SER A 24 21.89 -33.95 -61.29
C SER A 24 20.52 -33.86 -62.01
N SER A 25 19.94 -32.66 -62.02
CA SER A 25 19.71 -31.93 -63.29
C SER A 25 19.50 -30.42 -63.07
N ARG A 26 19.83 -29.61 -64.07
CA ARG A 26 19.48 -28.17 -64.16
C ARG A 26 18.10 -28.03 -64.82
N SER A 27 17.26 -27.12 -64.31
CA SER A 27 16.46 -26.27 -65.20
C SER A 27 16.03 -24.98 -64.50
N SER A 28 16.01 -23.88 -65.25
CA SER A 28 15.67 -22.55 -64.76
C SER A 28 14.32 -22.09 -65.30
N ARG A 29 13.40 -21.63 -64.43
CA ARG A 29 12.30 -20.76 -64.88
C ARG A 29 11.86 -19.78 -63.79
N SER A 30 11.75 -18.51 -64.17
CA SER A 30 11.32 -17.42 -63.30
C SER A 30 9.81 -17.18 -63.42
N LYS A 31 9.15 -16.86 -62.29
CA LYS A 31 7.92 -16.03 -62.24
C LYS A 31 7.74 -15.41 -60.84
N LYS A 32 6.88 -14.40 -60.77
CA LYS A 32 6.77 -13.40 -59.68
C LYS A 32 5.84 -13.84 -58.51
N PRO A 33 5.81 -13.12 -57.36
CA PRO A 33 5.57 -13.74 -56.05
C PRO A 33 4.10 -13.88 -55.64
N HIS A 34 3.86 -14.78 -54.69
CA HIS A 34 2.61 -14.84 -53.91
C HIS A 34 2.71 -14.04 -52.60
N SER A 35 1.64 -13.30 -52.32
CA SER A 35 1.09 -12.91 -51.01
C SER A 35 1.93 -13.22 -49.76
N SER A 36 2.42 -12.17 -49.08
CA SER A 36 2.95 -12.26 -47.71
C SER A 36 1.82 -12.44 -46.70
N ASP A 37 1.82 -13.56 -45.96
CA ASP A 37 0.85 -13.89 -44.92
C ASP A 37 1.00 -12.98 -43.68
N PRO A 38 -0.03 -12.18 -43.28
CA PRO A 38 0.09 -11.16 -42.25
C PRO A 38 -0.13 -11.68 -40.81
N ASN A 39 0.32 -12.89 -40.47
CA ASN A 39 0.09 -13.48 -39.14
C ASN A 39 1.34 -14.02 -38.42
N GLN A 40 2.43 -13.24 -38.37
CA GLN A 40 3.50 -13.50 -37.39
C GLN A 40 3.08 -13.03 -35.99
N SER A 41 2.49 -13.96 -35.22
CA SER A 41 2.12 -13.79 -33.82
C SER A 41 3.27 -13.22 -32.99
N LYS A 42 3.17 -11.93 -32.62
CA LYS A 42 4.13 -11.25 -31.74
C LYS A 42 4.07 -11.87 -30.34
N LYS A 43 4.95 -12.85 -30.07
CA LYS A 43 5.17 -13.38 -28.71
C LYS A 43 5.45 -12.19 -27.78
N PRO A 44 4.79 -12.09 -26.61
CA PRO A 44 5.01 -10.98 -25.69
C PRO A 44 6.45 -11.04 -25.17
N ARG A 45 7.30 -10.15 -25.68
CA ARG A 45 8.66 -9.98 -25.15
C ARG A 45 8.52 -9.44 -23.73
N LEU A 46 8.89 -10.25 -22.74
CA LEU A 46 8.94 -9.82 -21.35
C LEU A 46 9.97 -8.69 -21.21
N THR A 47 9.48 -7.46 -21.27
CA THR A 47 10.28 -6.27 -20.99
C THR A 47 10.51 -6.23 -19.50
N LEU A 48 11.68 -6.69 -19.08
CA LEU A 48 12.25 -6.37 -17.76
C LEU A 48 12.49 -4.86 -17.72
N THR A 49 11.46 -4.12 -17.32
CA THR A 49 11.54 -2.69 -17.08
C THR A 49 12.40 -2.48 -15.84
N VAL A 50 13.70 -2.25 -16.05
CA VAL A 50 14.61 -1.78 -15.02
C VAL A 50 13.99 -0.53 -14.38
N PRO A 51 13.90 -0.45 -13.03
CA PRO A 51 13.37 0.74 -12.37
C PRO A 51 14.08 2.01 -12.84
N GLY A 52 13.30 3.06 -13.13
CA GLY A 52 13.85 4.38 -13.41
C GLY A 52 14.67 4.91 -12.23
N ARG A 53 15.57 5.87 -12.49
CA ARG A 53 16.37 6.54 -11.47
C ARG A 53 15.42 7.08 -10.38
N PRO A 54 15.67 6.79 -9.09
CA PRO A 54 14.69 7.08 -8.04
C PRO A 54 14.61 8.59 -7.81
N LEU A 55 13.42 9.08 -7.45
CA LEU A 55 13.14 10.50 -7.19
C LEU A 55 13.96 11.08 -6.01
N SER A 56 14.59 10.23 -5.21
CA SER A 56 15.54 10.61 -4.15
C SER A 56 16.98 10.84 -4.64
N ALA A 57 17.27 10.62 -5.93
CA ALA A 57 18.58 10.88 -6.51
C ALA A 57 18.74 12.36 -6.95
N ASP A 58 19.96 12.89 -6.84
CA ASP A 58 20.25 14.30 -7.10
C ASP A 58 19.75 14.78 -8.47
N GLY A 59 18.97 15.86 -8.47
CA GLY A 59 18.38 16.47 -9.66
C GLY A 59 17.14 15.76 -10.22
N GLU A 60 16.76 14.56 -9.77
CA GLU A 60 15.69 13.77 -10.39
C GLU A 60 14.31 14.45 -10.27
N VAL A 61 13.99 15.06 -9.11
CA VAL A 61 12.77 15.85 -8.93
C VAL A 61 12.74 17.07 -9.85
N ALA A 62 13.88 17.73 -10.08
CA ALA A 62 13.96 18.90 -10.97
C ALA A 62 13.75 18.50 -12.43
N ALA A 63 14.34 17.38 -12.87
CA ALA A 63 14.10 16.80 -14.19
C ALA A 63 12.63 16.36 -14.36
N ALA A 64 12.03 15.77 -13.33
CA ALA A 64 10.62 15.40 -13.31
C ALA A 64 9.70 16.62 -13.45
N ILE A 65 9.95 17.68 -12.68
CA ILE A 65 9.21 18.95 -12.77
C ILE A 65 9.35 19.57 -14.17
N GLN A 66 10.58 19.66 -14.70
CA GLN A 66 10.82 20.22 -16.03
C GLN A 66 10.09 19.43 -17.12
N HIS A 67 10.13 18.10 -17.07
CA HIS A 67 9.40 17.22 -17.98
C HIS A 67 7.88 17.44 -17.89
N LEU A 68 7.31 17.41 -16.68
CA LEU A 68 5.87 17.54 -16.47
C LEU A 68 5.33 18.90 -16.93
N ARG A 69 6.08 19.99 -16.70
CA ARG A 69 5.74 21.33 -17.20
C ARG A 69 5.72 21.41 -18.74
N ALA A 70 6.60 20.68 -19.41
CA ALA A 70 6.69 20.66 -20.87
C ALA A 70 5.65 19.74 -21.52
N ALA A 71 5.28 18.65 -20.85
CA ALA A 71 4.32 17.66 -21.36
C ALA A 71 2.85 18.01 -21.05
N ASP A 72 2.58 18.79 -19.99
CA ASP A 72 1.23 19.11 -19.54
C ASP A 72 1.13 20.56 -19.02
N PRO A 73 0.64 21.51 -19.84
CA PRO A 73 0.48 22.91 -19.45
C PRO A 73 -0.55 23.15 -18.33
N ALA A 74 -1.53 22.26 -18.16
CA ALA A 74 -2.47 22.36 -17.05
C ALA A 74 -1.76 21.99 -15.74
N LEU A 75 -0.96 20.92 -15.76
CA LEU A 75 -0.14 20.51 -14.62
C LEU A 75 0.96 21.53 -14.32
N ALA A 76 1.53 22.19 -15.32
CA ALA A 76 2.48 23.30 -15.13
C ALA A 76 1.91 24.40 -14.21
N THR A 77 0.64 24.75 -14.39
CA THR A 77 -0.06 25.75 -13.55
C THR A 77 -0.20 25.29 -12.09
N VAL A 78 -0.37 23.99 -11.85
CA VAL A 78 -0.43 23.39 -10.50
C VAL A 78 0.96 23.27 -9.87
N ILE A 79 1.99 23.05 -10.69
CA ILE A 79 3.40 23.08 -10.29
C ILE A 79 3.81 24.49 -9.86
N ASP A 80 3.45 25.53 -10.61
CA ASP A 80 3.75 26.93 -10.25
C ASP A 80 3.05 27.40 -8.97
N ALA A 81 1.97 26.74 -8.53
CA ALA A 81 1.23 27.08 -7.34
C ALA A 81 1.72 26.38 -6.05
N HIS A 82 2.67 25.44 -6.15
CA HIS A 82 3.01 24.53 -5.05
C HIS A 82 4.52 24.19 -5.00
N GLU A 83 5.08 24.18 -3.78
CA GLU A 83 6.47 23.81 -3.52
C GLU A 83 6.85 22.43 -4.11
N PRO A 84 8.10 22.23 -4.55
CA PRO A 84 8.59 20.93 -5.01
C PRO A 84 8.46 19.80 -3.97
N PRO A 85 8.15 18.56 -4.38
CA PRO A 85 8.14 17.42 -3.47
C PRO A 85 9.55 16.98 -3.04
N ALA A 86 9.74 16.78 -1.73
CA ALA A 86 10.90 16.09 -1.20
C ALA A 86 10.64 14.57 -1.11
N PHE A 87 11.34 13.77 -1.92
CA PHE A 87 11.30 12.31 -1.86
C PHE A 87 12.52 11.78 -1.09
N GLN A 88 12.31 11.35 0.15
CA GLN A 88 13.34 10.77 1.00
C GLN A 88 12.73 9.66 1.87
N CYS A 89 13.41 8.52 1.97
CA CYS A 89 13.07 7.48 2.94
C CYS A 89 14.35 6.87 3.54
N PRO A 90 14.66 7.10 4.84
CA PRO A 90 15.83 6.53 5.49
C PRO A 90 15.62 5.07 5.94
N HIS A 91 14.40 4.55 5.83
CA HIS A 91 14.02 3.24 6.37
C HIS A 91 14.12 2.13 5.31
N ARG A 92 14.75 1.01 5.69
CA ARG A 92 14.81 -0.21 4.87
C ARG A 92 13.40 -0.67 4.44
N PRO A 93 13.22 -1.31 3.28
CA PRO A 93 11.93 -1.80 2.78
C PRO A 93 11.07 -2.53 3.82
N PHE A 94 11.62 -3.50 4.57
CA PHE A 94 10.91 -4.20 5.65
C PHE A 94 10.34 -3.23 6.70
N HIS A 95 11.18 -2.34 7.21
CA HIS A 95 10.85 -1.36 8.24
C HIS A 95 9.80 -0.34 7.75
N SER A 96 9.92 0.12 6.50
CA SER A 96 8.90 0.95 5.83
C SER A 96 7.54 0.25 5.74
N LEU A 97 7.51 -1.04 5.39
CA LEU A 97 6.27 -1.83 5.31
C LEU A 97 5.65 -2.08 6.71
N VAL A 98 6.47 -2.38 7.72
CA VAL A 98 6.07 -2.45 9.13
C VAL A 98 5.46 -1.13 9.60
N ARG A 99 6.12 0.00 9.33
CA ARG A 99 5.62 1.35 9.68
C ARG A 99 4.29 1.65 8.97
N SER A 100 4.17 1.29 7.70
CA SER A 100 2.91 1.42 6.94
C SER A 100 1.77 0.67 7.62
N ILE A 101 1.95 -0.62 7.96
CA ILE A 101 0.95 -1.44 8.67
C ILE A 101 0.53 -0.81 10.01
N LEU A 102 1.51 -0.31 10.79
CA LEU A 102 1.24 0.36 12.07
C LEU A 102 0.40 1.63 11.90
N TYR A 103 0.61 2.41 10.84
CA TYR A 103 -0.10 3.67 10.59
C TYR A 103 -1.53 3.51 10.00
N GLN A 104 -1.89 2.36 9.43
CA GLN A 104 -3.21 2.16 8.79
C GLN A 104 -4.39 2.51 9.73
N GLN A 105 -5.42 3.19 9.22
CA GLN A 105 -6.70 3.42 9.92
C GLN A 105 -6.56 4.12 11.30
N LEU A 106 -5.55 4.98 11.47
CA LEU A 106 -5.35 5.78 12.69
C LEU A 106 -5.12 7.25 12.35
N ALA A 107 -5.53 8.15 13.25
CA ALA A 107 -5.09 9.54 13.21
C ALA A 107 -3.57 9.63 13.45
N PHE A 108 -2.89 10.56 12.77
CA PHE A 108 -1.41 10.63 12.75
C PHE A 108 -0.77 10.61 14.14
N LYS A 109 -1.28 11.38 15.10
CA LYS A 109 -0.76 11.41 16.49
C LYS A 109 -0.87 10.05 17.19
N ALA A 110 -1.97 9.32 16.97
CA ALA A 110 -2.17 7.99 17.54
C ALA A 110 -1.24 6.94 16.88
N ALA A 111 -1.10 6.99 15.55
CA ALA A 111 -0.16 6.16 14.81
C ALA A 111 1.29 6.37 15.27
N ALA A 112 1.71 7.62 15.43
CA ALA A 112 3.05 7.97 15.94
C ALA A 112 3.28 7.47 17.37
N SER A 113 2.27 7.52 18.25
CA SER A 113 2.34 6.98 19.62
C SER A 113 2.48 5.45 19.67
N VAL A 114 1.77 4.73 18.79
CA VAL A 114 1.91 3.26 18.64
C VAL A 114 3.28 2.92 18.07
N TYR A 115 3.73 3.65 17.04
CA TYR A 115 5.04 3.44 16.41
C TYR A 115 6.21 3.72 17.36
N SER A 116 6.16 4.81 18.13
CA SER A 116 7.20 5.13 19.13
C SER A 116 7.35 3.99 20.15
N ARG A 117 6.24 3.49 20.71
CA ARG A 117 6.26 2.36 21.64
C ARG A 117 6.72 1.04 20.99
N PHE A 118 6.40 0.83 19.71
CA PHE A 118 6.92 -0.31 18.93
C PHE A 118 8.46 -0.25 18.80
N LEU A 119 9.03 0.94 18.55
CA LEU A 119 10.48 1.11 18.57
C LEU A 119 11.08 0.89 19.96
N SER A 120 10.38 1.30 21.03
CA SER A 120 10.82 1.05 22.41
C SER A 120 10.91 -0.44 22.74
N LEU A 121 9.97 -1.27 22.29
CA LEU A 121 10.04 -2.74 22.46
C LEU A 121 11.25 -3.37 21.76
N LEU A 122 11.71 -2.76 20.67
CA LEU A 122 12.82 -3.28 19.85
C LEU A 122 14.17 -2.61 20.16
N GLY A 123 14.21 -1.58 21.02
CA GLY A 123 15.43 -0.83 21.33
C GLY A 123 15.90 0.15 20.24
N GLY A 124 15.03 0.53 19.29
CA GLY A 124 15.31 1.56 18.28
C GLY A 124 15.02 1.17 16.83
N GLU A 125 15.18 2.13 15.90
CA GLU A 125 14.82 1.95 14.48
C GLU A 125 15.72 0.93 13.74
N HIS A 126 17.00 0.82 14.09
CA HIS A 126 17.92 -0.14 13.48
C HIS A 126 17.55 -1.61 13.76
N ASN A 127 16.77 -1.86 14.83
CA ASN A 127 16.37 -3.19 15.28
C ASN A 127 15.00 -3.63 14.73
N VAL A 128 14.39 -2.84 13.82
CA VAL A 128 13.16 -3.25 13.12
C VAL A 128 13.52 -4.27 12.03
N LEU A 129 13.72 -5.51 12.47
CA LEU A 129 14.17 -6.66 11.66
C LEU A 129 13.13 -7.80 11.71
N PRO A 130 13.05 -8.67 10.68
CA PRO A 130 12.03 -9.74 10.61
C PRO A 130 12.00 -10.64 11.85
N GLU A 131 13.16 -11.12 12.29
CA GLU A 131 13.35 -11.95 13.48
C GLU A 131 12.90 -11.26 14.76
N ALA A 132 13.19 -9.95 14.91
CA ALA A 132 12.79 -9.17 16.06
C ALA A 132 11.26 -8.97 16.11
N VAL A 133 10.62 -8.77 14.95
CA VAL A 133 9.14 -8.70 14.83
C VAL A 133 8.48 -10.06 15.09
N LEU A 134 9.14 -11.18 14.77
CA LEU A 134 8.66 -12.52 15.07
C LEU A 134 8.82 -12.91 16.55
N ALA A 135 9.78 -12.33 17.26
CA ALA A 135 9.95 -12.52 18.70
C ALA A 135 8.85 -11.83 19.54
N LEU A 136 8.27 -10.73 19.06
CA LEU A 136 7.17 -10.04 19.74
C LEU A 136 5.88 -10.88 19.72
N THR A 137 5.30 -11.12 20.89
CA THR A 137 4.01 -11.81 21.00
C THR A 137 2.84 -10.90 20.65
N THR A 138 1.68 -11.50 20.40
CA THR A 138 0.41 -10.76 20.25
C THR A 138 0.04 -9.96 21.50
N GLN A 139 0.55 -10.34 22.69
CA GLN A 139 0.31 -9.61 23.93
C GLN A 139 1.13 -8.32 23.99
N ASP A 140 2.43 -8.38 23.66
CA ASP A 140 3.32 -7.21 23.68
C ASP A 140 2.83 -6.16 22.66
N LEU A 141 2.49 -6.63 21.45
CA LEU A 141 1.88 -5.81 20.41
C LEU A 141 0.54 -5.20 20.87
N ARG A 142 -0.30 -5.93 21.62
CA ARG A 142 -1.55 -5.39 22.19
C ARG A 142 -1.30 -4.31 23.24
N GLN A 143 -0.31 -4.48 24.11
CA GLN A 143 0.04 -3.49 25.15
C GLN A 143 0.45 -2.14 24.55
N ILE A 144 1.16 -2.13 23.43
CA ILE A 144 1.52 -0.91 22.69
C ILE A 144 0.40 -0.37 21.78
N GLY A 145 -0.80 -0.97 21.79
CA GLY A 145 -1.97 -0.51 21.05
C GLY A 145 -2.08 -1.02 19.61
N VAL A 146 -1.33 -2.05 19.22
CA VAL A 146 -1.50 -2.73 17.93
C VAL A 146 -2.68 -3.69 18.03
N SER A 147 -3.63 -3.59 17.10
CA SER A 147 -4.79 -4.50 17.07
C SER A 147 -4.39 -5.93 16.67
N PRO A 148 -5.11 -6.99 17.11
CA PRO A 148 -4.80 -8.37 16.73
C PRO A 148 -4.72 -8.58 15.22
N ARG A 149 -5.53 -7.84 14.45
CA ARG A 149 -5.50 -7.83 12.98
C ARG A 149 -4.17 -7.29 12.45
N LYS A 150 -3.69 -6.14 12.94
CA LYS A 150 -2.37 -5.59 12.59
C LYS A 150 -1.21 -6.48 13.06
N ALA A 151 -1.30 -7.08 14.24
CA ALA A 151 -0.29 -8.05 14.71
C ALA A 151 -0.16 -9.22 13.73
N SER A 152 -1.29 -9.78 13.28
CA SER A 152 -1.29 -10.85 12.26
C SER A 152 -0.67 -10.44 10.92
N TYR A 153 -0.75 -9.16 10.56
CA TYR A 153 -0.14 -8.59 9.35
C TYR A 153 1.38 -8.42 9.50
N LEU A 154 1.84 -7.90 10.64
CA LEU A 154 3.26 -7.74 10.97
C LEU A 154 3.99 -9.09 10.98
N HIS A 155 3.41 -10.11 11.63
CA HIS A 155 3.98 -11.46 11.63
C HIS A 155 3.91 -12.15 10.27
N ASP A 156 2.91 -11.84 9.42
CA ASP A 156 2.81 -12.39 8.06
C ASP A 156 3.85 -11.79 7.11
N LEU A 157 4.09 -10.48 7.21
CA LEU A 157 5.21 -9.79 6.55
C LEU A 157 6.55 -10.37 7.02
N ALA A 158 6.77 -10.44 8.33
CA ALA A 158 8.02 -10.90 8.91
C ALA A 158 8.33 -12.37 8.59
N ARG A 159 7.32 -13.26 8.58
CA ARG A 159 7.49 -14.65 8.10
C ARG A 159 7.94 -14.71 6.64
N LYS A 160 7.35 -13.91 5.75
CA LYS A 160 7.73 -13.87 4.32
C LYS A 160 9.16 -13.38 4.10
N TYR A 161 9.66 -12.47 4.96
CA TYR A 161 11.07 -12.08 4.95
C TYR A 161 11.98 -13.20 5.53
N ALA A 162 11.63 -13.75 6.69
CA ALA A 162 12.40 -14.83 7.33
C ALA A 162 12.48 -16.12 6.49
N SER A 163 11.47 -16.38 5.65
CA SER A 163 11.44 -17.51 4.71
C SER A 163 12.04 -17.21 3.33
N GLY A 164 12.67 -16.04 3.14
CA GLY A 164 13.30 -15.64 1.87
C GLY A 164 12.34 -15.37 0.70
N ILE A 165 11.02 -15.31 0.93
CA ILE A 165 10.02 -14.95 -0.11
C ILE A 165 10.13 -13.45 -0.43
N LEU A 166 10.52 -12.64 0.56
CA LEU A 166 10.84 -11.22 0.41
C LEU A 166 12.22 -10.94 1.03
N SER A 167 12.90 -9.92 0.53
CA SER A 167 14.08 -9.33 1.16
C SER A 167 14.20 -7.86 0.73
N ASP A 168 14.91 -7.04 1.50
CA ASP A 168 15.10 -5.62 1.14
C ASP A 168 15.74 -5.48 -0.25
N ALA A 169 16.78 -6.29 -0.51
CA ALA A 169 17.48 -6.30 -1.80
C ALA A 169 16.57 -6.74 -2.96
N ALA A 170 15.71 -7.75 -2.75
CA ALA A 170 14.73 -8.14 -3.77
C ALA A 170 13.71 -7.01 -4.02
N VAL A 171 13.16 -6.42 -2.95
CA VAL A 171 12.13 -5.37 -3.04
C VAL A 171 12.63 -4.10 -3.73
N VAL A 172 13.88 -3.70 -3.52
CA VAL A 172 14.47 -2.53 -4.21
C VAL A 172 14.65 -2.78 -5.71
N ASN A 173 15.10 -3.97 -6.09
CA ASN A 173 15.50 -4.29 -7.48
C ASN A 173 14.37 -4.87 -8.36
N MET A 174 13.27 -5.34 -7.77
CA MET A 174 12.14 -5.96 -8.48
C MET A 174 11.34 -4.94 -9.30
N ASP A 175 10.89 -5.33 -10.49
CA ASP A 175 10.01 -4.49 -11.32
C ASP A 175 8.66 -4.24 -10.65
N ASP A 176 8.02 -3.12 -10.98
CA ASP A 176 6.84 -2.66 -10.23
C ASP A 176 5.62 -3.60 -10.36
N ARG A 177 5.50 -4.37 -11.46
CA ARG A 177 4.42 -5.36 -11.62
C ARG A 177 4.65 -6.57 -10.71
N SER A 178 5.86 -7.13 -10.74
CA SER A 178 6.23 -8.25 -9.87
C SER A 178 6.17 -7.85 -8.40
N LEU A 179 6.64 -6.64 -8.07
CA LEU A 179 6.60 -6.11 -6.71
C LEU A 179 5.16 -5.92 -6.21
N ALA A 180 4.24 -5.45 -7.05
CA ALA A 180 2.83 -5.36 -6.70
C ALA A 180 2.20 -6.73 -6.43
N ALA A 181 2.49 -7.74 -7.25
CA ALA A 181 2.03 -9.11 -7.02
C ALA A 181 2.59 -9.69 -5.72
N MET A 182 3.90 -9.50 -5.46
CA MET A 182 4.57 -10.02 -4.27
C MET A 182 4.09 -9.36 -2.97
N LEU A 183 3.97 -8.04 -2.94
CA LEU A 183 3.53 -7.32 -1.74
C LEU A 183 2.03 -7.49 -1.45
N THR A 184 1.16 -7.67 -2.46
CA THR A 184 -0.26 -7.94 -2.22
C THR A 184 -0.57 -9.34 -1.67
N MET A 185 0.41 -10.26 -1.67
CA MET A 185 0.32 -11.52 -0.91
C MET A 185 0.55 -11.35 0.61
N VAL A 186 1.01 -10.18 1.07
CA VAL A 186 1.14 -9.86 2.50
C VAL A 186 -0.23 -9.48 3.06
N LYS A 187 -0.64 -10.15 4.14
CA LYS A 187 -1.92 -9.84 4.80
C LYS A 187 -1.97 -8.38 5.22
N GLY A 188 -2.98 -7.65 4.77
CA GLY A 188 -3.17 -6.23 5.09
C GLY A 188 -2.49 -5.23 4.16
N ILE A 189 -1.78 -5.68 3.12
CA ILE A 189 -1.19 -4.81 2.10
C ILE A 189 -2.02 -4.92 0.82
N GLY A 190 -2.84 -3.89 0.55
CA GLY A 190 -3.59 -3.77 -0.70
C GLY A 190 -2.82 -3.01 -1.78
N ALA A 191 -3.28 -3.07 -3.03
CA ALA A 191 -2.61 -2.40 -4.16
C ALA A 191 -2.39 -0.90 -3.96
N TRP A 192 -3.31 -0.20 -3.28
CA TRP A 192 -3.11 1.21 -2.89
C TRP A 192 -1.90 1.37 -1.96
N SER A 193 -1.78 0.54 -0.92
CA SER A 193 -0.65 0.55 0.02
C SER A 193 0.67 0.24 -0.67
N VAL A 194 0.67 -0.64 -1.68
CA VAL A 194 1.84 -0.91 -2.53
C VAL A 194 2.24 0.33 -3.30
N HIS A 195 1.31 1.01 -3.99
CA HIS A 195 1.64 2.23 -4.72
C HIS A 195 2.18 3.33 -3.78
N MET A 196 1.60 3.50 -2.58
CA MET A 196 2.13 4.45 -1.59
C MET A 196 3.56 4.08 -1.16
N PHE A 197 3.83 2.79 -0.95
CA PHE A 197 5.17 2.29 -0.62
C PHE A 197 6.18 2.50 -1.77
N MET A 198 5.79 2.24 -3.02
CA MET A 198 6.66 2.49 -4.18
C MET A 198 7.01 3.97 -4.36
N ILE A 199 6.03 4.87 -4.16
CA ILE A 199 6.19 6.32 -4.30
C ILE A 199 7.03 6.89 -3.15
N PHE A 200 6.67 6.58 -1.90
CA PHE A 200 7.25 7.25 -0.74
C PHE A 200 8.44 6.51 -0.10
N SER A 201 8.52 5.18 -0.22
CA SER A 201 9.62 4.38 0.37
C SER A 201 10.65 3.89 -0.64
N LEU A 202 10.27 3.58 -1.88
CA LEU A 202 11.21 3.21 -2.95
C LEU A 202 11.50 4.35 -3.94
N ASN A 203 10.77 5.46 -3.82
CA ASN A 203 10.90 6.65 -4.65
C ASN A 203 10.89 6.35 -6.17
N ARG A 204 10.08 5.38 -6.59
CA ARG A 204 9.85 5.05 -8.00
C ARG A 204 9.22 6.25 -8.72
N PRO A 205 9.69 6.62 -9.93
CA PRO A 205 9.18 7.80 -10.64
C PRO A 205 7.85 7.57 -11.40
N ASP A 206 7.62 6.37 -11.95
CA ASP A 206 6.53 6.13 -12.93
C ASP A 206 5.26 5.45 -12.35
N VAL A 207 5.04 5.52 -11.03
CA VAL A 207 3.90 4.87 -10.37
C VAL A 207 2.68 5.79 -10.34
N LEU A 208 1.60 5.35 -11.00
CA LEU A 208 0.29 6.00 -10.98
C LEU A 208 -0.67 5.28 -10.02
N PRO A 209 -1.08 5.89 -8.88
CA PRO A 209 -2.03 5.27 -7.96
C PRO A 209 -3.48 5.42 -8.48
N ALA A 210 -3.78 4.81 -9.63
CA ALA A 210 -5.03 4.99 -10.39
C ALA A 210 -6.35 4.70 -9.62
N ALA A 211 -6.29 4.03 -8.48
CA ALA A 211 -7.43 3.79 -7.60
C ALA A 211 -7.64 4.88 -6.52
N ASP A 212 -6.64 5.72 -6.25
CA ASP A 212 -6.66 6.73 -5.18
C ASP A 212 -7.68 7.83 -5.45
N LEU A 213 -8.55 8.11 -4.47
CA LEU A 213 -9.62 9.09 -4.63
C LEU A 213 -9.09 10.54 -4.67
N GLY A 214 -7.97 10.82 -3.99
CA GLY A 214 -7.32 12.13 -4.02
C GLY A 214 -6.76 12.42 -5.41
N VAL A 215 -5.94 11.52 -5.95
CA VAL A 215 -5.36 11.67 -7.30
C VAL A 215 -6.43 11.71 -8.39
N ARG A 216 -7.46 10.85 -8.30
CA ARG A 216 -8.60 10.87 -9.24
C ARG A 216 -9.39 12.18 -9.19
N LYS A 217 -9.61 12.76 -8.00
CA LYS A 217 -10.20 14.10 -7.87
C LYS A 217 -9.27 15.19 -8.40
N GLY A 218 -7.97 15.09 -8.16
CA GLY A 218 -6.99 16.04 -8.70
C GLY A 218 -7.06 16.08 -10.23
N VAL A 219 -7.03 14.91 -10.88
CA VAL A 219 -7.20 14.78 -12.35
C VAL A 219 -8.56 15.30 -12.82
N GLN A 220 -9.63 15.13 -12.04
CA GLN A 220 -10.93 15.74 -12.35
C GLN A 220 -10.82 17.28 -12.38
N HIS A 221 -10.24 17.89 -11.35
CA HIS A 221 -10.10 19.34 -11.26
C HIS A 221 -9.06 19.92 -12.23
N LEU A 222 -8.02 19.16 -12.57
CA LEU A 222 -6.95 19.55 -13.51
C LEU A 222 -7.49 19.73 -14.93
N TYR A 223 -8.29 18.77 -15.40
CA TYR A 223 -8.82 18.75 -16.77
C TYR A 223 -10.29 19.18 -16.85
N GLY A 224 -10.85 19.75 -15.79
CA GLY A 224 -12.23 20.26 -15.76
C GLY A 224 -13.33 19.20 -15.99
N LEU A 225 -13.09 17.95 -15.60
CA LEU A 225 -14.00 16.84 -15.91
C LEU A 225 -15.29 16.90 -15.06
N GLU A 226 -16.44 16.70 -15.68
CA GLU A 226 -17.75 16.71 -15.00
C GLU A 226 -17.87 15.70 -13.85
N ALA A 227 -17.19 14.55 -13.97
CA ALA A 227 -17.21 13.47 -12.99
C ALA A 227 -15.81 12.93 -12.69
N VAL A 228 -15.62 12.40 -11.47
CA VAL A 228 -14.37 11.76 -11.04
C VAL A 228 -14.04 10.59 -11.99
N PRO A 229 -12.93 10.62 -12.74
CA PRO A 229 -12.58 9.58 -13.71
C PRO A 229 -12.46 8.21 -13.04
N ARG A 230 -12.90 7.15 -13.73
CA ARG A 230 -12.77 5.75 -13.26
C ARG A 230 -11.29 5.33 -13.29
N PRO A 231 -10.84 4.36 -12.46
CA PRO A 231 -9.45 3.90 -12.46
C PRO A 231 -8.96 3.43 -13.84
N SER A 232 -9.83 2.84 -14.66
CA SER A 232 -9.54 2.43 -16.04
C SER A 232 -9.33 3.59 -17.04
N GLN A 233 -9.71 4.82 -16.68
CA GLN A 233 -9.48 6.03 -17.49
C GLN A 233 -8.17 6.73 -17.11
N MET A 234 -7.66 6.51 -15.89
CA MET A 234 -6.50 7.23 -15.35
C MET A 234 -5.24 7.03 -16.17
N GLU A 235 -4.97 5.81 -16.67
CA GLU A 235 -3.78 5.53 -17.48
C GLU A 235 -3.71 6.45 -18.71
N LYS A 236 -4.80 6.52 -19.49
CA LYS A 236 -4.88 7.42 -20.67
C LYS A 236 -4.81 8.90 -20.29
N LEU A 237 -5.40 9.30 -19.15
CA LEU A 237 -5.39 10.68 -18.67
C LEU A 237 -4.03 11.14 -18.13
N CYS A 238 -3.13 10.21 -17.79
CA CYS A 238 -1.84 10.48 -17.16
C CYS A 238 -0.64 9.97 -17.99
N GLU A 239 -0.85 9.46 -19.21
CA GLU A 239 0.23 8.91 -20.06
C GLU A 239 1.27 9.98 -20.44
N GLN A 240 0.85 11.24 -20.58
CA GLN A 240 1.74 12.37 -20.86
C GLN A 240 2.66 12.74 -19.66
N TRP A 241 2.39 12.20 -18.46
CA TRP A 241 3.25 12.44 -17.29
C TRP A 241 4.44 11.47 -17.19
N ARG A 242 4.61 10.56 -18.15
CA ARG A 242 5.60 9.47 -18.08
C ARG A 242 6.98 9.93 -18.55
N PRO A 243 8.05 9.70 -17.76
CA PRO A 243 8.17 8.62 -16.76
C PRO A 243 7.97 9.05 -15.30
N TYR A 244 7.33 10.19 -15.02
CA TYR A 244 7.26 10.82 -13.69
C TYR A 244 5.84 10.89 -13.11
N ARG A 245 5.00 9.88 -13.39
CA ARG A 245 3.60 9.81 -12.92
C ARG A 245 3.44 9.94 -11.40
N SER A 246 4.44 9.57 -10.61
CA SER A 246 4.43 9.73 -9.15
C SER A 246 4.59 11.17 -8.68
N VAL A 247 5.30 12.02 -9.45
CA VAL A 247 5.39 13.46 -9.19
C VAL A 247 4.09 14.15 -9.61
N GLY A 248 3.52 13.79 -10.76
CA GLY A 248 2.19 14.27 -11.17
C GLY A 248 1.10 13.92 -10.15
N ALA A 249 1.07 12.66 -9.67
CA ALA A 249 0.20 12.21 -8.60
C ALA A 249 0.37 12.99 -7.29
N TRP A 250 1.61 13.40 -6.95
CA TRP A 250 1.86 14.22 -5.76
C TRP A 250 1.24 15.62 -5.86
N TYR A 251 1.40 16.28 -7.01
CA TYR A 251 0.74 17.57 -7.27
C TYR A 251 -0.79 17.46 -7.28
N MET A 252 -1.36 16.30 -7.66
CA MET A 252 -2.80 16.07 -7.53
C MET A 252 -3.29 16.05 -6.08
N TRP A 253 -2.50 15.57 -5.11
CA TRP A 253 -2.85 15.71 -3.69
C TRP A 253 -2.75 17.17 -3.23
N ARG A 254 -1.70 17.91 -3.62
CA ARG A 254 -1.59 19.36 -3.32
C ARG A 254 -2.77 20.18 -3.85
N LEU A 255 -3.21 19.89 -5.08
CA LEU A 255 -4.36 20.55 -5.74
C LEU A 255 -5.69 20.32 -5.01
N ILE A 256 -5.86 19.18 -4.33
CA ILE A 256 -7.06 18.89 -3.54
C ILE A 256 -6.96 19.48 -2.14
N GLU A 257 -5.79 19.45 -1.51
CA GLU A 257 -5.57 20.08 -0.20
C GLU A 257 -5.71 21.60 -0.24
N SER A 258 -5.27 22.26 -1.31
CA SER A 258 -5.46 23.71 -1.52
C SER A 258 -6.92 24.10 -1.84
N LYS A 259 -7.76 23.15 -2.28
CA LYS A 259 -9.20 23.33 -2.51
C LYS A 259 -10.08 22.90 -1.32
N ALA A 260 -9.52 22.23 -0.33
CA ALA A 260 -10.23 21.93 0.90
C ALA A 260 -10.48 23.24 1.68
N PRO A 261 -11.67 23.42 2.30
CA PRO A 261 -11.86 24.51 3.25
C PRO A 261 -10.80 24.40 4.35
N GLN A 262 -10.00 25.46 4.53
CA GLN A 262 -9.06 25.52 5.65
C GLN A 262 -9.88 25.41 6.95
N PRO A 263 -9.44 24.60 7.92
CA PRO A 263 -10.04 24.69 9.25
C PRO A 263 -9.90 26.13 9.75
N PRO A 264 -10.89 26.69 10.47
CA PRO A 264 -10.77 28.04 11.01
C PRO A 264 -9.48 28.14 11.84
N PRO A 265 -8.76 29.28 11.77
CA PRO A 265 -7.49 29.43 12.46
C PRO A 265 -7.66 29.07 13.93
N ALA A 266 -6.79 28.20 14.44
CA ALA A 266 -6.90 27.72 15.80
C ALA A 266 -6.83 28.91 16.76
N ILE A 267 -7.98 29.25 17.36
CA ILE A 267 -8.05 30.25 18.43
C ILE A 267 -7.01 29.83 19.47
N PRO A 268 -6.09 30.72 19.89
CA PRO A 268 -5.13 30.40 20.94
C PRO A 268 -5.89 30.09 22.23
N VAL A 269 -6.09 28.81 22.50
CA VAL A 269 -6.57 28.34 23.80
C VAL A 269 -5.43 28.61 24.76
N GLY A 270 -5.51 29.75 25.45
CA GLY A 270 -4.63 30.06 26.56
C GLY A 270 -4.68 28.96 27.63
N PRO A 271 -3.69 28.88 28.53
CA PRO A 271 -3.73 27.92 29.62
C PRO A 271 -5.07 28.04 30.36
N PRO A 272 -5.73 26.91 30.70
CA PRO A 272 -7.06 26.95 31.28
C PRO A 272 -7.02 27.75 32.58
N ALA A 273 -7.93 28.73 32.70
CA ALA A 273 -8.13 29.44 33.95
C ALA A 273 -8.50 28.41 35.04
N LEU A 274 -7.78 28.46 36.15
CA LEU A 274 -8.10 27.64 37.32
C LEU A 274 -9.48 28.07 37.84
N PRO A 275 -10.42 27.14 38.10
CA PRO A 275 -11.67 27.49 38.74
C PRO A 275 -11.39 27.92 40.19
N GLU A 276 -11.94 29.06 40.61
CA GLU A 276 -11.86 29.48 42.02
C GLU A 276 -12.79 28.63 42.89
N HIS A 277 -12.44 28.46 44.17
CA HIS A 277 -13.07 27.50 45.10
C HIS A 277 -14.48 27.89 45.60
N GLY A 278 -15.33 28.43 44.74
CA GLY A 278 -16.74 28.76 45.05
C GLY A 278 -17.72 27.61 44.80
N ASP A 279 -17.69 27.03 43.59
CA ASP A 279 -18.82 26.26 43.06
C ASP A 279 -18.98 24.84 43.61
N GLU A 280 -17.88 24.18 44.01
CA GLU A 280 -17.91 22.79 44.51
C GLU A 280 -18.79 22.64 45.77
N LEU A 281 -18.78 23.64 46.65
CA LEU A 281 -19.56 23.64 47.90
C LEU A 281 -21.08 23.64 47.66
N MET A 282 -21.58 24.36 46.65
CA MET A 282 -23.01 24.33 46.33
C MET A 282 -23.43 23.02 45.66
N ILE A 283 -22.62 22.51 44.73
CA ILE A 283 -22.93 21.26 44.00
C ILE A 283 -22.95 20.06 44.96
N GLN A 284 -22.03 20.02 45.93
CA GLN A 284 -21.96 18.97 46.93
C GLN A 284 -23.12 19.05 47.95
N GLN A 285 -23.54 20.27 48.34
CA GLN A 285 -24.70 20.47 49.22
C GLN A 285 -26.03 20.09 48.55
N GLN A 286 -26.22 20.37 47.26
CA GLN A 286 -27.41 19.90 46.52
C GLN A 286 -27.48 18.37 46.42
N HIS A 287 -26.36 17.71 46.11
CA HIS A 287 -26.31 16.23 46.08
C HIS A 287 -26.69 15.61 47.43
N GLN A 288 -26.23 16.21 48.54
CA GLN A 288 -26.52 15.69 49.88
C GLN A 288 -28.01 15.84 50.25
N GLN A 289 -28.69 16.90 49.82
CA GLN A 289 -30.14 17.04 50.00
C GLN A 289 -30.96 16.03 49.17
N GLN A 290 -30.57 15.77 47.91
CA GLN A 290 -31.25 14.76 47.08
C GLN A 290 -31.09 13.33 47.62
N GLN A 291 -29.94 13.01 48.22
CA GLN A 291 -29.74 11.72 48.90
C GLN A 291 -30.59 11.59 50.16
N GLN A 292 -30.79 12.66 50.95
CA GLN A 292 -31.69 12.60 52.11
C GLN A 292 -33.16 12.43 51.71
N GLN A 293 -33.63 13.08 50.63
CA GLN A 293 -35.01 12.93 50.17
C GLN A 293 -35.32 11.54 49.61
N SER A 294 -34.35 10.88 48.97
CA SER A 294 -34.54 9.53 48.38
C SER A 294 -34.51 8.41 49.44
N VAL A 295 -33.74 8.54 50.52
CA VAL A 295 -33.74 7.57 51.65
C VAL A 295 -35.08 7.57 52.41
N ILE A 296 -35.78 8.70 52.48
CA ILE A 296 -37.07 8.83 53.20
C ILE A 296 -38.22 8.07 52.50
N GLN A 297 -38.07 7.64 51.25
CA GLN A 297 -39.14 6.98 50.47
C GLN A 297 -38.97 5.45 50.28
N MET A 298 -38.04 4.79 50.98
CA MET A 298 -37.73 3.36 50.77
C MET A 298 -37.68 2.48 52.04
N ILE A 299 -38.51 2.78 53.05
CA ILE A 299 -38.76 1.92 54.23
C ILE A 299 -40.22 2.13 54.69
N ASP A 300 -41.08 1.14 54.91
CA ASP A 300 -41.26 -0.22 54.34
C ASP A 300 -42.74 -0.63 54.61
N PRO A 301 -43.43 -1.49 53.83
CA PRO A 301 -44.87 -1.73 53.99
C PRO A 301 -45.20 -3.04 54.73
N LEU A 302 -46.31 -3.09 55.48
CA LEU A 302 -47.22 -4.26 55.64
C LEU A 302 -48.40 -3.99 56.61
N GLN A 303 -49.59 -4.54 56.28
CA GLN A 303 -50.68 -5.06 57.15
C GLN A 303 -51.12 -4.26 58.43
N MET A 304 -52.41 -3.98 58.70
CA MET A 304 -53.61 -4.84 58.56
C MET A 304 -54.94 -4.07 58.35
N LEU A 305 -55.94 -4.80 57.83
CA LEU A 305 -57.39 -4.52 57.92
C LEU A 305 -57.95 -5.00 59.30
N PRO A 306 -59.18 -4.65 59.76
CA PRO A 306 -60.40 -4.52 58.96
C PRO A 306 -61.37 -3.38 59.34
N GLY A 307 -62.48 -3.30 58.60
CA GLY A 307 -63.71 -2.69 59.08
C GLY A 307 -64.77 -3.75 59.36
N MET A 308 -65.59 -3.51 60.38
CA MET A 308 -66.96 -4.05 60.50
C MET A 308 -67.85 -3.00 61.15
N GLY A 309 -68.95 -2.69 60.47
CA GLY A 309 -70.25 -2.41 61.04
C GLY A 309 -71.23 -3.43 60.47
#